data_AF-A0A3Q3XFY2-F1
#
_entry.id   AF-A0A3Q3XFY2-F1
#
_cell.length_a   1.000
_cell.length_b   1.000
_cell.length_c   1.000
_cell.angle_alpha   90.00
_cell.angle_beta   90.00
_cell.angle_gamma   90.00
#
_symmetry.space_group_name_H-M   'P 1'
#
loop_
_entity.id
_entity.type
_entity.pdbx_description
1 polymer ?
#
loop_
_entity_poly.entity_id
_entity_poly.type
_entity_poly.pdbx_seq_one_letter_code
_entity_poly.pdbx_strand_id
1 'polypeptide(L)'
;LGSVSVSSFMDLPPRPELFDFHGISMTHCFTDNWENIQNFQAKQDDILIATYPKAGTTWVSYMLDLLYFGQTFPERQISTSIYQTVPFLEINVPFMDSGVVLANKLDTSPRLIKTHFPVQFVPKSFWEQNCRVVYVARNAKDNVVSFFHFDRMNKVVFGSWYDHVNGWWKKKQTHSKVHYMFYEDLIEDAGQELDKLCHFLDMSPSVETKTWILDRAQFHNMKNNTMVNHSVVPVMDFEISHFMRKGKVGDWKNHFTVAQNEMFDEDYKMKMTDSTLQFRTEI
;
A
#
# COMPACT_ATOMS: atom_id res chain seq x y z
N LEU A 1 7.22 53.79 5.93
CA LEU A 1 8.13 53.19 4.91
C LEU A 1 8.85 52.02 5.57
N GLY A 2 8.58 50.74 5.35
CA GLY A 2 7.56 49.98 4.66
C GLY A 2 7.84 48.55 5.11
N SER A 3 6.88 47.91 5.76
CA SER A 3 6.98 46.52 6.21
C SER A 3 7.12 45.61 5.00
N VAL A 4 8.26 44.93 4.87
CA VAL A 4 8.42 43.85 3.89
C VAL A 4 7.55 42.69 4.37
N SER A 5 6.39 42.52 3.75
CA SER A 5 5.59 41.31 3.90
C SER A 5 6.38 40.17 3.25
N VAL A 6 6.88 39.23 4.06
CA VAL A 6 7.36 37.95 3.56
C VAL A 6 6.13 37.11 3.21
N SER A 7 5.55 37.42 2.05
CA SER A 7 4.63 36.55 1.35
C SER A 7 5.48 35.57 0.52
N SER A 8 6.08 34.58 1.17
CA SER A 8 6.54 33.40 0.44
C SER A 8 5.34 32.47 0.31
N PHE A 9 4.54 32.67 -0.74
CA PHE A 9 3.94 31.52 -1.39
C PHE A 9 5.13 30.67 -1.83
N MET A 10 5.51 29.68 -1.02
CA MET A 10 6.40 28.64 -1.51
C MET A 10 5.60 27.95 -2.61
N ASP A 11 5.95 28.25 -3.87
CA ASP A 11 5.41 27.53 -5.00
C ASP A 11 5.55 26.04 -4.69
N LEU A 12 4.41 25.37 -4.57
CA LEU A 12 4.34 23.94 -4.37
C LEU A 12 5.26 23.28 -5.42
N PRO A 13 6.18 22.36 -5.04
CA PRO A 13 7.14 21.80 -5.99
C PRO A 13 6.41 21.22 -7.22
N PRO A 14 7.01 21.30 -8.42
CA PRO A 14 6.35 20.81 -9.63
C PRO A 14 5.94 19.34 -9.45
N ARG A 15 4.84 18.94 -10.09
CA ARG A 15 4.48 17.52 -10.19
C ARG A 15 5.66 16.76 -10.79
N PRO A 16 5.99 15.55 -10.32
CA PRO A 16 7.11 14.81 -10.87
C PRO A 16 6.87 14.49 -12.33
N GLU A 17 7.96 14.43 -13.09
CA GLU A 17 7.93 13.96 -14.46
C GLU A 17 7.46 12.50 -14.51
N LEU A 18 6.55 12.22 -15.45
CA LEU A 18 6.16 10.88 -15.81
C LEU A 18 6.93 10.45 -17.04
N PHE A 19 7.49 9.25 -17.00
CA PHE A 19 8.20 8.68 -18.13
C PHE A 19 7.89 7.19 -18.26
N ASP A 20 8.14 6.64 -19.45
CA ASP A 20 8.03 5.20 -19.68
C ASP A 20 9.20 4.48 -19.02
N PHE A 21 8.88 3.65 -18.02
CA PHE A 21 9.82 2.76 -17.37
C PHE A 21 9.42 1.32 -17.67
N HIS A 22 10.08 0.73 -18.66
CA HIS A 22 9.83 -0.63 -19.14
C HIS A 22 8.35 -0.87 -19.51
N GLY A 23 7.72 0.07 -20.23
CA GLY A 23 6.33 -0.02 -20.69
C GLY A 23 5.29 0.45 -19.65
N ILE A 24 5.73 1.06 -18.55
CA ILE A 24 4.85 1.52 -17.46
C ILE A 24 5.17 2.97 -17.14
N SER A 25 4.15 3.83 -17.14
CA SER A 25 4.30 5.22 -16.71
C SER A 25 4.61 5.27 -15.20
N MET A 26 5.80 5.76 -14.85
CA MET A 26 6.28 5.85 -13.46
C MET A 26 6.95 7.18 -13.17
N THR A 27 7.28 7.40 -11.88
CA THR A 27 8.02 8.54 -11.38
C THR A 27 9.40 8.12 -10.84
N HIS A 28 10.39 9.00 -10.98
CA HIS A 28 11.79 8.79 -10.58
C HIS A 28 12.00 8.23 -9.16
N CYS A 29 11.17 8.65 -8.19
CA CYS A 29 11.27 8.18 -6.80
C CYS A 29 11.06 6.66 -6.61
N PHE A 30 10.55 5.95 -7.63
CA PHE A 30 10.38 4.50 -7.62
C PHE A 30 11.36 3.75 -8.53
N THR A 31 12.10 4.47 -9.37
CA THR A 31 12.91 3.88 -10.46
C THR A 31 14.39 4.21 -10.34
N ASP A 32 14.76 5.31 -9.69
CA ASP A 32 16.16 5.78 -9.66
C ASP A 32 17.09 4.84 -8.89
N ASN A 33 16.55 4.02 -7.99
CA ASN A 33 17.32 3.03 -7.23
C ASN A 33 17.18 1.61 -7.82
N TRP A 34 16.81 1.49 -9.10
CA TRP A 34 16.42 0.23 -9.74
C TRP A 34 17.44 -0.89 -9.59
N GLU A 35 18.73 -0.60 -9.82
CA GLU A 35 19.79 -1.63 -9.74
C GLU A 35 19.89 -2.24 -8.33
N ASN A 36 19.89 -1.40 -7.29
CA ASN A 36 19.92 -1.87 -5.90
C ASN A 36 18.64 -2.64 -5.52
N ILE A 37 17.49 -2.22 -6.07
CA ILE A 37 16.21 -2.91 -5.87
C ILE A 37 16.26 -4.30 -6.51
N GLN A 38 16.72 -4.43 -7.76
CA GLN A 38 16.81 -5.72 -8.46
C GLN A 38 17.86 -6.65 -7.83
N ASN A 39 18.92 -6.09 -7.26
CA ASN A 39 19.95 -6.83 -6.52
C ASN A 39 19.57 -7.12 -5.05
N PHE A 40 18.39 -6.69 -4.59
CA PHE A 40 17.93 -6.92 -3.22
C PHE A 40 17.91 -8.42 -2.90
N GLN A 41 18.44 -8.79 -1.73
CA GLN A 41 18.50 -10.17 -1.26
C GLN A 41 17.35 -10.42 -0.27
N ALA A 42 16.27 -11.02 -0.78
CA ALA A 42 15.20 -11.53 0.08
C ALA A 42 15.72 -12.69 0.94
N LYS A 43 15.11 -12.88 2.11
CA LYS A 43 15.29 -14.03 3.00
C LYS A 43 14.08 -14.95 2.88
N GLN A 44 14.27 -16.24 3.14
CA GLN A 44 13.22 -17.25 2.99
C GLN A 44 11.95 -16.95 3.81
N ASP A 45 12.12 -16.34 4.97
CA ASP A 45 11.05 -15.96 5.89
C ASP A 45 10.47 -14.56 5.62
N ASP A 46 11.02 -13.78 4.69
CA ASP A 46 10.45 -12.46 4.35
C ASP A 46 9.00 -12.57 3.89
N ILE A 47 8.22 -11.54 4.26
CA ILE A 47 6.84 -11.37 3.80
C ILE A 47 6.76 -10.10 2.97
N LEU A 48 6.43 -10.27 1.70
CA LEU A 48 6.19 -9.16 0.78
C LEU A 48 4.71 -8.75 0.82
N ILE A 49 4.45 -7.47 1.07
CA ILE A 49 3.11 -6.87 1.07
C ILE A 49 2.98 -6.07 -0.22
N ALA A 50 2.24 -6.60 -1.19
CA ALA A 50 2.09 -6.00 -2.50
C ALA A 50 0.69 -5.42 -2.68
N THR A 51 0.58 -4.22 -3.23
CA THR A 51 -0.72 -3.60 -3.50
C THR A 51 -0.59 -2.60 -4.64
N TYR A 52 -1.64 -2.40 -5.45
CA TYR A 52 -1.72 -1.12 -6.16
C TYR A 52 -1.87 0.00 -5.11
N PRO A 53 -1.29 1.20 -5.30
CA PRO A 53 -1.39 2.22 -4.27
C PRO A 53 -2.85 2.51 -3.88
N LYS A 54 -3.05 2.80 -2.60
CA LYS A 54 -4.37 3.13 -2.01
C LYS A 54 -5.38 1.98 -1.96
N ALA A 55 -4.91 0.73 -2.09
CA ALA A 55 -5.74 -0.47 -1.94
C ALA A 55 -5.80 -1.04 -0.50
N GLY A 56 -5.24 -0.36 0.50
CA GLY A 56 -5.27 -0.83 1.90
C GLY A 56 -3.92 -1.29 2.47
N THR A 57 -2.80 -0.92 1.81
CA THR A 57 -1.44 -1.30 2.20
C THR A 57 -1.15 -1.05 3.67
N THR A 58 -1.37 0.17 4.18
CA THR A 58 -1.10 0.52 5.59
C THR A 58 -1.94 -0.32 6.55
N TRP A 59 -3.16 -0.70 6.17
CA TRP A 59 -4.04 -1.51 7.01
C TRP A 59 -3.50 -2.92 7.19
N VAL A 60 -3.20 -3.61 6.08
CA VAL A 60 -2.63 -4.97 6.13
C VAL A 60 -1.21 -4.98 6.70
N SER A 61 -0.40 -3.96 6.41
CA SER A 61 0.93 -3.80 7.01
C SER A 61 0.84 -3.69 8.53
N TYR A 62 -0.09 -2.90 9.07
CA TYR A 62 -0.24 -2.75 10.51
C TYR A 62 -0.81 -4.01 11.16
N MET A 63 -1.77 -4.70 10.53
CA MET A 63 -2.24 -6.00 11.03
C MET A 63 -1.11 -7.03 11.10
N LEU A 64 -0.26 -7.11 10.08
CA LEU A 64 0.91 -8.01 10.06
C LEU A 64 1.95 -7.64 11.13
N ASP A 65 2.25 -6.35 11.29
CA ASP A 65 3.18 -5.87 12.31
C ASP A 65 2.67 -6.19 13.72
N LEU A 66 1.38 -5.96 13.99
CA LEU A 66 0.74 -6.34 15.26
C LEU A 66 0.72 -7.86 15.48
N LEU A 67 0.47 -8.64 14.42
CA LEU A 67 0.41 -10.10 14.48
C LEU A 67 1.77 -10.72 14.83
N TYR A 68 2.86 -10.24 14.22
CA TYR A 68 4.20 -10.77 14.48
C TYR A 68 4.88 -10.15 15.69
N PHE A 69 4.68 -8.85 15.91
CA PHE A 69 5.52 -8.07 16.82
C PHE A 69 4.74 -7.32 17.90
N GLY A 70 3.41 -7.31 17.84
CA GLY A 70 2.58 -6.53 18.76
C GLY A 70 2.74 -6.92 20.24
N GLN A 71 3.08 -8.19 20.52
CA GLN A 71 3.32 -8.69 21.88
C GLN A 71 4.81 -8.74 22.25
N THR A 72 5.70 -8.93 21.29
CA THR A 72 7.15 -9.09 21.54
C THR A 72 7.93 -7.78 21.50
N PHE A 73 7.45 -6.80 20.72
CA PHE A 73 8.05 -5.48 20.55
C PHE A 73 6.97 -4.39 20.70
N PRO A 74 6.30 -4.30 21.87
CA PRO A 74 5.17 -3.39 22.07
C PRO A 74 5.55 -1.91 21.89
N GLU A 75 6.82 -1.55 22.10
CA GLU A 75 7.34 -0.20 21.90
C GLU A 75 7.19 0.29 20.45
N ARG A 76 7.22 -0.60 19.46
CA ARG A 76 7.03 -0.24 18.04
C ARG A 76 5.72 0.50 17.80
N GLN A 77 4.67 0.17 18.56
CA GLN A 77 3.35 0.78 18.42
C GLN A 77 3.32 2.27 18.78
N ILE A 78 4.30 2.77 19.54
CA ILE A 78 4.34 4.15 20.06
C ILE A 78 5.58 4.94 19.62
N SER A 79 6.66 4.27 19.20
CA SER A 79 7.95 4.91 18.96
C SER A 79 8.46 4.78 17.52
N THR A 80 7.92 3.85 16.73
CA THR A 80 8.45 3.54 15.39
C THR A 80 7.34 3.67 14.35
N SER A 81 7.57 4.47 13.31
CA SER A 81 6.54 4.64 12.29
C SER A 81 6.45 3.40 11.38
N ILE A 82 5.25 3.11 10.87
CA ILE A 82 4.96 1.97 10.02
C ILE A 82 5.82 1.92 8.75
N TYR A 83 6.31 3.06 8.24
CA TYR A 83 7.22 3.06 7.09
C TYR A 83 8.63 2.56 7.42
N GLN A 84 9.00 2.53 8.71
CA GLN A 84 10.25 2.01 9.21
C GLN A 84 10.12 0.52 9.59
N THR A 85 9.00 0.11 10.19
CA THR A 85 8.75 -1.31 10.51
C THR A 85 8.36 -2.13 9.28
N VAL A 86 7.74 -1.49 8.28
CA VAL A 86 7.41 -2.08 6.97
C VAL A 86 7.96 -1.20 5.83
N PRO A 87 9.27 -1.31 5.53
CA PRO A 87 9.94 -0.51 4.52
C PRO A 87 9.30 -0.61 3.14
N PHE A 88 9.22 0.52 2.46
CA PHE A 88 8.71 0.61 1.08
C PHE A 88 9.83 0.33 0.09
N LEU A 89 9.95 -0.90 -0.41
CA LEU A 89 11.13 -1.40 -1.11
C LEU A 89 11.69 -0.45 -2.19
N GLU A 90 10.82 0.05 -3.07
CA GLU A 90 11.23 0.88 -4.20
C GLU A 90 11.36 2.37 -3.91
N ILE A 91 11.04 2.85 -2.70
CA ILE A 91 11.13 4.28 -2.41
C ILE A 91 12.59 4.74 -2.39
N ASN A 92 12.86 5.81 -3.14
CA ASN A 92 14.13 6.51 -3.11
C ASN A 92 13.87 8.02 -3.17
N VAL A 93 14.07 8.71 -2.05
CA VAL A 93 13.90 10.17 -1.94
C VAL A 93 15.11 10.79 -1.23
N PRO A 94 15.63 11.95 -1.66
CA PRO A 94 16.93 12.47 -1.20
C PRO A 94 17.10 12.68 0.31
N PHE A 95 16.01 12.83 1.07
CA PHE A 95 16.04 13.19 2.50
C PHE A 95 15.71 12.02 3.45
N MET A 96 15.57 10.81 2.92
CA MET A 96 15.26 9.61 3.72
C MET A 96 16.13 8.45 3.25
N ASP A 97 16.40 7.51 4.14
CA ASP A 97 16.97 6.21 3.74
C ASP A 97 16.06 5.56 2.69
N SER A 98 16.66 4.98 1.64
CA SER A 98 15.91 4.26 0.62
C SER A 98 15.24 3.01 1.21
N GLY A 99 14.20 2.51 0.54
CA GLY A 99 13.49 1.30 0.93
C GLY A 99 14.40 0.09 1.10
N VAL A 100 15.35 -0.08 0.19
CA VAL A 100 16.38 -1.13 0.24
C VAL A 100 17.25 -1.01 1.50
N VAL A 101 17.70 0.21 1.83
CA VAL A 101 18.52 0.45 3.03
C VAL A 101 17.72 0.14 4.29
N LEU A 102 16.48 0.62 4.39
CA LEU A 102 15.60 0.34 5.53
C LEU A 102 15.30 -1.16 5.67
N ALA A 103 14.98 -1.86 4.58
CA ALA A 103 14.71 -3.29 4.60
C ALA A 103 15.94 -4.13 5.01
N ASN A 104 17.15 -3.67 4.70
CA ASN A 104 18.39 -4.32 5.13
C ASN A 104 18.75 -4.01 6.59
N LYS A 105 18.28 -2.89 7.14
CA LYS A 105 18.46 -2.51 8.56
C LYS A 105 17.49 -3.21 9.50
N LEU A 106 16.42 -3.83 9.00
CA LEU A 106 15.48 -4.58 9.84
C LEU A 106 16.17 -5.76 10.53
N ASP A 107 16.10 -5.76 11.85
CA ASP A 107 16.62 -6.80 12.75
C ASP A 107 15.58 -7.87 13.11
N THR A 108 14.35 -7.73 12.63
CA THR A 108 13.27 -8.71 12.83
C THR A 108 13.29 -9.85 11.84
N SER A 109 12.77 -10.99 12.30
CA SER A 109 12.43 -12.17 11.52
C SER A 109 10.98 -12.54 11.85
N PRO A 110 10.07 -12.61 10.85
CA PRO A 110 10.28 -12.27 9.44
C PRO A 110 10.50 -10.77 9.21
N ARG A 111 11.09 -10.37 8.07
CA ARG A 111 11.00 -8.96 7.64
C ARG A 111 9.68 -8.74 6.92
N LEU A 112 8.97 -7.67 7.29
CA LEU A 112 7.80 -7.19 6.57
C LEU A 112 8.25 -6.11 5.60
N ILE A 113 8.05 -6.32 4.30
CA ILE A 113 8.50 -5.40 3.25
C ILE A 113 7.31 -5.10 2.36
N LYS A 114 7.03 -3.83 2.06
CA LYS A 114 5.94 -3.47 1.13
C LYS A 114 6.45 -3.05 -0.23
N THR A 115 5.62 -3.25 -1.24
CA THR A 115 5.85 -2.77 -2.61
C THR A 115 4.53 -2.40 -3.30
N HIS A 116 4.64 -1.47 -4.24
CA HIS A 116 3.61 -1.12 -5.22
C HIS A 116 3.97 -1.60 -6.62
N PHE A 117 5.06 -2.33 -6.78
CA PHE A 117 5.47 -2.82 -8.07
C PHE A 117 4.48 -3.81 -8.69
N PRO A 118 4.25 -3.69 -10.00
CA PRO A 118 3.73 -4.79 -10.81
C PRO A 118 4.57 -6.05 -10.61
N VAL A 119 3.95 -7.22 -10.74
CA VAL A 119 4.60 -8.53 -10.50
C VAL A 119 5.94 -8.67 -11.20
N GLN A 120 6.05 -8.20 -12.44
CA GLN A 120 7.26 -8.31 -13.27
C GLN A 120 8.44 -7.48 -12.75
N PHE A 121 8.21 -6.50 -11.87
CA PHE A 121 9.27 -5.66 -11.29
C PHE A 121 9.70 -6.12 -9.90
N VAL A 122 8.98 -7.06 -9.28
CA VAL A 122 9.37 -7.65 -7.99
C VAL A 122 10.74 -8.33 -8.14
N PRO A 123 11.73 -8.05 -7.28
CA PRO A 123 13.06 -8.65 -7.37
C PRO A 123 13.00 -10.17 -7.39
N LYS A 124 13.82 -10.79 -8.24
CA LYS A 124 13.82 -12.25 -8.46
C LYS A 124 14.04 -13.05 -7.19
N SER A 125 14.83 -12.52 -6.25
CA SER A 125 15.15 -13.17 -4.98
C SER A 125 13.91 -13.51 -4.15
N PHE A 126 12.82 -12.73 -4.20
CA PHE A 126 11.58 -13.08 -3.50
C PHE A 126 10.94 -14.37 -4.03
N TRP A 127 11.05 -14.60 -5.34
CA TRP A 127 10.53 -15.83 -5.98
C TRP A 127 11.48 -17.00 -5.75
N GLU A 128 12.78 -16.79 -5.88
CA GLU A 128 13.82 -17.81 -5.67
C GLU A 128 13.83 -18.33 -4.22
N GLN A 129 13.64 -17.44 -3.25
CA GLN A 129 13.52 -17.79 -1.83
C GLN A 129 12.13 -18.31 -1.46
N ASN A 130 11.19 -18.33 -2.42
CA ASN A 130 9.80 -18.73 -2.21
C ASN A 130 9.18 -18.00 -0.99
N CYS A 131 9.37 -16.68 -0.93
CA CYS A 131 8.82 -15.82 0.11
C CYS A 131 7.29 -15.83 0.08
N ARG A 132 6.65 -15.54 1.21
CA ARG A 132 5.20 -15.35 1.25
C ARG A 132 4.86 -13.95 0.74
N VAL A 133 3.80 -13.85 -0.06
CA VAL A 133 3.30 -12.57 -0.56
C VAL A 133 1.85 -12.38 -0.14
N VAL A 134 1.56 -11.25 0.50
CA VAL A 134 0.20 -10.79 0.82
C VAL A 134 -0.14 -9.68 -0.15
N TYR A 135 -1.11 -9.94 -1.03
CA TYR A 135 -1.62 -8.97 -1.99
C TYR A 135 -2.99 -8.46 -1.56
N VAL A 136 -3.20 -7.14 -1.59
CA VAL A 136 -4.53 -6.55 -1.36
C VAL A 136 -4.97 -5.74 -2.58
N ALA A 137 -6.14 -6.10 -3.11
CA ALA A 137 -6.80 -5.39 -4.19
C ALA A 137 -7.94 -4.53 -3.64
N ARG A 138 -8.33 -3.49 -4.37
CA ARG A 138 -9.50 -2.66 -4.06
C ARG A 138 -10.18 -2.27 -5.35
N ASN A 139 -11.51 -2.15 -5.32
CA ASN A 139 -12.28 -1.73 -6.48
C ASN A 139 -11.74 -0.43 -7.09
N ALA A 140 -11.71 -0.38 -8.42
CA ALA A 140 -11.04 0.67 -9.16
C ALA A 140 -11.62 2.07 -8.89
N LYS A 141 -12.95 2.17 -8.68
CA LYS A 141 -13.64 3.45 -8.47
C LYS A 141 -13.27 4.11 -7.14
N ASP A 142 -13.30 3.37 -6.03
CA ASP A 142 -12.81 3.92 -4.75
C ASP A 142 -11.30 4.11 -4.76
N ASN A 143 -10.57 3.23 -5.45
CA ASN A 143 -9.12 3.33 -5.55
C ASN A 143 -8.69 4.63 -6.25
N VAL A 144 -9.29 4.98 -7.40
CA VAL A 144 -8.97 6.23 -8.12
C VAL A 144 -9.38 7.47 -7.34
N VAL A 145 -10.51 7.47 -6.62
CA VAL A 145 -10.86 8.59 -5.72
C VAL A 145 -9.82 8.73 -4.61
N SER A 146 -9.42 7.62 -3.99
CA SER A 146 -8.41 7.66 -2.95
C SER A 146 -7.04 8.09 -3.49
N PHE A 147 -6.72 7.71 -4.73
CA PHE A 147 -5.48 8.07 -5.39
C PHE A 147 -5.48 9.55 -5.77
N PHE A 148 -6.58 10.10 -6.29
CA PHE A 148 -6.72 11.53 -6.60
C PHE A 148 -6.40 12.43 -5.39
N HIS A 149 -6.99 12.14 -4.23
CA HIS A 149 -6.70 12.92 -3.01
C HIS A 149 -5.27 12.71 -2.50
N PHE A 150 -4.71 11.51 -2.68
CA PHE A 150 -3.33 11.22 -2.30
C PHE A 150 -2.32 11.90 -3.22
N ASP A 151 -2.55 11.90 -4.53
CA ASP A 151 -1.72 12.59 -5.51
C ASP A 151 -1.72 14.11 -5.28
N ARG A 152 -2.85 14.70 -4.87
CA ARG A 152 -2.90 16.12 -4.49
C ARG A 152 -1.95 16.46 -3.33
N MET A 153 -1.79 15.57 -2.34
CA MET A 153 -0.89 15.81 -1.19
C MET A 153 0.55 15.34 -1.40
N ASN A 154 0.78 14.32 -2.23
CA ASN A 154 2.05 13.57 -2.30
C ASN A 154 2.67 13.58 -3.70
N LYS A 155 1.93 14.01 -4.72
CA LYS A 155 2.36 14.20 -6.11
C LYS A 155 3.12 13.00 -6.66
N VAL A 156 2.46 11.85 -6.73
CA VAL A 156 3.03 10.60 -7.28
C VAL A 156 2.01 9.91 -8.16
N VAL A 157 2.49 9.24 -9.20
CA VAL A 157 1.66 8.47 -10.13
C VAL A 157 2.25 7.06 -10.26
N PHE A 158 1.36 6.11 -10.48
CA PHE A 158 1.69 4.71 -10.72
C PHE A 158 0.95 4.25 -11.97
N GLY A 159 1.45 3.20 -12.61
CA GLY A 159 0.92 2.69 -13.89
C GLY A 159 -0.54 2.21 -13.85
N SER A 160 -0.92 1.41 -14.84
CA SER A 160 -2.30 0.92 -14.99
C SER A 160 -2.77 0.06 -13.80
N TRP A 161 -3.87 0.47 -13.16
CA TRP A 161 -4.55 -0.34 -12.13
C TRP A 161 -4.97 -1.70 -12.68
N TYR A 162 -5.52 -1.74 -13.90
CA TYR A 162 -6.03 -2.95 -14.54
C TYR A 162 -4.93 -4.00 -14.71
N ASP A 163 -3.78 -3.58 -15.27
CA ASP A 163 -2.64 -4.47 -15.51
C ASP A 163 -2.04 -4.95 -14.19
N HIS A 164 -2.00 -4.07 -13.19
CA HIS A 164 -1.48 -4.39 -11.87
C HIS A 164 -2.31 -5.49 -11.19
N VAL A 165 -3.63 -5.29 -11.04
CA VAL A 165 -4.48 -6.26 -10.33
C VAL A 165 -4.58 -7.60 -11.09
N ASN A 166 -4.61 -7.56 -12.42
CA ASN A 166 -4.64 -8.77 -13.25
C ASN A 166 -3.30 -9.51 -13.25
N GLY A 167 -2.18 -8.79 -13.28
CA GLY A 167 -0.84 -9.40 -13.19
C GLY A 167 -0.67 -10.18 -11.88
N TRP A 168 -1.03 -9.55 -10.76
CA TRP A 168 -1.01 -10.20 -9.44
C TRP A 168 -2.01 -11.36 -9.32
N TRP A 169 -3.18 -11.25 -9.95
CA TRP A 169 -4.16 -12.34 -9.99
C TRP A 169 -3.66 -13.55 -10.77
N LYS A 170 -3.08 -13.35 -11.96
CA LYS A 170 -2.42 -14.41 -12.74
C LYS A 170 -1.26 -15.05 -11.96
N LYS A 171 -0.48 -14.25 -11.23
CA LYS A 171 0.58 -14.77 -10.37
C LYS A 171 0.02 -15.63 -9.23
N LYS A 172 -1.09 -15.23 -8.60
CA LYS A 172 -1.78 -16.02 -7.57
C LYS A 172 -2.20 -17.41 -8.08
N GLN A 173 -2.66 -17.50 -9.33
CA GLN A 173 -3.05 -18.77 -9.95
C GLN A 173 -1.87 -19.72 -10.19
N THR A 174 -0.66 -19.19 -10.34
CA THR A 174 0.55 -19.95 -10.69
C THR A 174 1.53 -20.12 -9.53
N HIS A 175 1.34 -19.39 -8.43
CA HIS A 175 2.24 -19.40 -7.28
C HIS A 175 1.46 -19.55 -5.97
N SER A 176 1.66 -20.68 -5.27
CA SER A 176 0.88 -21.05 -4.08
C SER A 176 1.06 -20.07 -2.90
N LYS A 177 2.26 -19.49 -2.74
CA LYS A 177 2.59 -18.53 -1.68
C LYS A 177 2.18 -17.08 -1.93
N VAL A 178 1.17 -16.86 -2.75
CA VAL A 178 0.49 -15.57 -2.84
C VAL A 178 -0.86 -15.70 -2.13
N HIS A 179 -1.17 -14.81 -1.19
CA HIS A 179 -2.48 -14.65 -0.58
C HIS A 179 -3.12 -13.38 -1.14
N TYR A 180 -4.24 -13.52 -1.84
CA TYR A 180 -4.89 -12.42 -2.54
C TYR A 180 -6.16 -12.05 -1.78
N MET A 181 -6.17 -10.84 -1.22
CA MET A 181 -7.25 -10.29 -0.40
C MET A 181 -7.95 -9.14 -1.13
N PHE A 182 -9.16 -8.82 -0.71
CA PHE A 182 -9.89 -7.65 -1.18
C PHE A 182 -10.12 -6.68 -0.02
N TYR A 183 -9.92 -5.39 -0.28
CA TYR A 183 -10.21 -4.32 0.66
C TYR A 183 -11.68 -4.32 1.08
N GLU A 184 -12.56 -4.68 0.15
CA GLU A 184 -13.98 -4.81 0.40
C GLU A 184 -14.28 -5.91 1.43
N ASP A 185 -13.65 -7.07 1.30
CA ASP A 185 -13.80 -8.18 2.26
C ASP A 185 -13.28 -7.77 3.64
N LEU A 186 -12.17 -7.02 3.69
CA LEU A 186 -11.64 -6.46 4.94
C LEU A 186 -12.61 -5.48 5.63
N ILE A 187 -13.36 -4.69 4.86
CA ILE A 187 -14.36 -3.77 5.41
C ILE A 187 -15.60 -4.52 5.88
N GLU A 188 -16.01 -5.56 5.17
CA GLU A 188 -17.19 -6.37 5.50
C GLU A 188 -16.95 -7.24 6.74
N ASP A 189 -15.85 -7.98 6.79
CA ASP A 189 -15.50 -8.87 7.90
C ASP A 189 -13.99 -8.99 8.08
N ALA A 190 -13.39 -8.00 8.75
CA ALA A 190 -11.97 -8.00 9.08
C ALA A 190 -11.55 -9.22 9.93
N GLY A 191 -12.46 -9.80 10.72
CA GLY A 191 -12.17 -10.96 11.56
C GLY A 191 -11.95 -12.21 10.71
N GLN A 192 -12.84 -12.46 9.76
CA GLN A 192 -12.70 -13.56 8.81
C GLN A 192 -11.44 -13.38 7.93
N GLU A 193 -11.16 -12.17 7.45
CA GLU A 193 -9.95 -11.91 6.66
C GLU A 193 -8.67 -12.08 7.48
N LEU A 194 -8.67 -11.70 8.76
CA LEU A 194 -7.55 -11.97 9.66
C LEU A 194 -7.34 -13.47 9.88
N ASP A 195 -8.41 -14.26 10.00
CA ASP A 195 -8.31 -15.71 10.13
C ASP A 195 -7.73 -16.37 8.88
N LYS A 196 -8.16 -15.94 7.68
CA LYS A 196 -7.58 -16.38 6.40
C LYS A 196 -6.09 -16.02 6.31
N LEU A 197 -5.73 -14.83 6.75
CA LEU A 197 -4.33 -14.37 6.80
C LEU A 197 -3.50 -15.20 7.78
N CYS A 198 -4.01 -15.49 8.98
CA CYS A 198 -3.33 -16.34 9.96
C CYS A 198 -3.11 -17.76 9.42
N HIS A 199 -4.12 -18.35 8.77
CA HIS A 199 -4.00 -19.65 8.14
C HIS A 199 -2.92 -19.67 7.06
N PHE A 200 -2.88 -18.65 6.19
CA PHE A 200 -1.84 -18.51 5.17
C PHE A 200 -0.42 -18.37 5.74
N LEU A 201 -0.30 -17.74 6.91
CA LEU A 201 0.97 -17.51 7.59
C LEU A 201 1.38 -18.68 8.50
N ASP A 202 0.60 -19.75 8.56
CA ASP A 202 0.78 -20.87 9.50
C ASP A 202 0.82 -20.39 10.97
N MET A 203 -0.02 -19.40 11.30
CA MET A 203 -0.13 -18.82 12.64
C MET A 203 -1.45 -19.20 13.30
N SER A 204 -1.44 -19.32 14.62
CA SER A 204 -2.63 -19.61 15.43
C SER A 204 -2.67 -18.71 16.67
N PRO A 205 -2.83 -17.38 16.50
CA PRO A 205 -2.96 -16.46 17.63
C PRO A 205 -4.24 -16.77 18.44
N SER A 206 -4.21 -16.44 19.73
CA SER A 206 -5.38 -16.62 20.58
C SER A 206 -6.53 -15.69 20.17
N VAL A 207 -7.75 -15.99 20.62
CA VAL A 207 -8.93 -15.14 20.38
C VAL A 207 -8.72 -13.73 20.94
N GLU A 208 -8.07 -13.63 22.10
CA GLU A 208 -7.73 -12.37 22.75
C GLU A 208 -6.73 -11.57 21.90
N THR A 209 -5.69 -12.24 21.38
CA THR A 209 -4.72 -11.59 20.47
C THR A 209 -5.42 -11.10 19.20
N LYS A 210 -6.27 -11.91 18.56
CA LYS A 210 -7.02 -11.49 17.36
C LYS A 210 -7.93 -10.30 17.65
N THR A 211 -8.69 -10.34 18.75
CA THR A 211 -9.55 -9.23 19.19
C THR A 211 -8.73 -7.96 19.41
N TRP A 212 -7.57 -8.07 20.05
CA TRP A 212 -6.65 -6.96 20.31
C TRP A 212 -6.07 -6.35 19.02
N ILE A 213 -5.72 -7.20 18.03
CA ILE A 213 -5.25 -6.74 16.70
C ILE A 213 -6.37 -5.99 16.00
N LEU A 214 -7.57 -6.58 15.92
CA LEU A 214 -8.72 -6.01 15.21
C LEU A 214 -9.13 -4.65 15.77
N ASP A 215 -9.16 -4.52 17.11
CA ASP A 215 -9.43 -3.25 17.78
C ASP A 215 -8.43 -2.15 17.35
N ARG A 216 -7.12 -2.42 17.43
CA ARG A 216 -6.08 -1.45 17.02
C ARG A 216 -6.10 -1.13 15.54
N ALA A 217 -6.42 -2.11 14.71
CA ALA A 217 -6.49 -1.97 13.26
C ALA A 217 -7.80 -1.32 12.78
N GLN A 218 -8.70 -0.89 13.68
CA GLN A 218 -9.85 -0.09 13.29
C GLN A 218 -9.41 1.25 12.69
N PHE A 219 -10.14 1.71 11.66
CA PHE A 219 -9.80 2.95 10.94
C PHE A 219 -9.66 4.17 11.86
N HIS A 220 -10.58 4.35 12.83
CA HIS A 220 -10.50 5.47 13.76
C HIS A 220 -9.23 5.42 14.64
N ASN A 221 -8.86 4.24 15.13
CA ASN A 221 -7.68 4.04 15.96
C ASN A 221 -6.40 4.28 15.15
N MET A 222 -6.32 3.72 13.94
CA MET A 222 -5.20 3.97 13.02
C MET A 222 -5.10 5.44 12.60
N LYS A 223 -6.22 6.14 12.43
CA LYS A 223 -6.26 7.58 12.08
C LYS A 223 -5.65 8.45 13.17
N ASN A 224 -5.84 8.09 14.43
CA ASN A 224 -5.31 8.82 15.58
C ASN A 224 -3.91 8.35 16.01
N ASN A 225 -3.42 7.22 15.48
CA ASN A 225 -2.08 6.73 15.76
C ASN A 225 -1.03 7.41 14.86
N THR A 226 -0.19 8.28 15.42
CA THR A 226 0.88 9.00 14.71
C THR A 226 1.95 8.09 14.10
N MET A 227 2.10 6.87 14.61
CA MET A 227 3.02 5.88 14.04
C MET A 227 2.49 5.29 12.73
N VAL A 228 1.17 5.34 12.49
CA VAL A 228 0.51 4.64 11.37
C VAL A 228 -0.16 5.60 10.39
N ASN A 229 -0.65 6.75 10.86
CA ASN A 229 -1.39 7.71 10.03
C ASN A 229 -0.53 8.56 9.09
N HIS A 230 0.79 8.35 9.09
CA HIS A 230 1.80 9.07 8.31
C HIS A 230 2.02 10.55 8.66
N SER A 231 1.43 11.08 9.74
CA SER A 231 1.54 12.52 10.10
C SER A 231 2.97 12.98 10.38
N VAL A 232 3.89 12.05 10.65
CA VAL A 232 5.31 12.31 10.89
C VAL A 232 6.17 12.23 9.61
N VAL A 233 5.57 11.95 8.46
CA VAL A 233 6.27 11.83 7.17
C VAL A 233 6.35 13.21 6.50
N PRO A 234 7.56 13.75 6.25
CA PRO A 234 7.71 15.16 5.85
C PRO A 234 7.31 15.47 4.41
N VAL A 235 7.13 14.46 3.56
CA VAL A 235 6.84 14.64 2.12
C VAL A 235 5.35 14.82 1.81
N MET A 236 4.46 14.62 2.77
CA MET A 236 3.01 14.68 2.57
C MET A 236 2.44 15.99 3.11
N ASP A 237 1.67 16.70 2.29
CA ASP A 237 0.95 17.90 2.70
C ASP A 237 -0.43 17.56 3.29
N PHE A 238 -0.50 17.52 4.62
CA PHE A 238 -1.72 17.17 5.36
C PHE A 238 -2.78 18.28 5.38
N GLU A 239 -2.45 19.50 4.98
CA GLU A 239 -3.43 20.59 4.83
C GLU A 239 -4.27 20.40 3.55
N ILE A 240 -3.71 19.74 2.53
CA ILE A 240 -4.42 19.44 1.28
C ILE A 240 -5.40 18.27 1.47
N SER A 241 -4.96 17.20 2.12
CA SER A 241 -5.79 16.03 2.45
C SER A 241 -5.13 15.23 3.56
N HIS A 242 -5.90 14.44 4.32
CA HIS A 242 -5.33 13.50 5.28
C HIS A 242 -5.09 12.12 4.66
N PHE A 243 -3.97 11.48 5.01
CA PHE A 243 -3.66 10.13 4.53
C PHE A 243 -4.76 9.12 4.93
N MET A 244 -5.15 9.14 6.20
CA MET A 244 -6.30 8.41 6.73
C MET A 244 -7.61 9.19 6.46
N ARG A 245 -8.03 9.16 5.19
CA ARG A 245 -9.11 10.01 4.65
C ARG A 245 -10.52 9.62 5.14
N LYS A 246 -11.04 8.48 4.66
CA LYS A 246 -12.41 8.01 4.98
C LYS A 246 -12.55 6.51 5.32
N GLY A 247 -11.65 5.65 4.83
CA GLY A 247 -11.62 4.23 5.21
C GLY A 247 -12.91 3.44 4.95
N LYS A 248 -13.56 3.62 3.79
CA LYS A 248 -14.84 2.97 3.46
C LYS A 248 -14.90 2.51 2.00
N VAL A 249 -15.87 1.66 1.70
CA VAL A 249 -16.27 1.28 0.32
C VAL A 249 -17.46 2.16 -0.12
N GLY A 250 -17.51 2.49 -1.40
CA GLY A 250 -18.60 3.25 -2.02
C GLY A 250 -18.46 4.78 -1.95
N ASP A 251 -17.31 5.33 -1.55
CA ASP A 251 -17.11 6.79 -1.53
C ASP A 251 -17.03 7.40 -2.94
N TRP A 252 -16.73 6.56 -3.93
CA TRP A 252 -16.72 6.96 -5.34
C TRP A 252 -18.04 7.59 -5.80
N LYS A 253 -19.18 7.16 -5.25
CA LYS A 253 -20.51 7.72 -5.55
C LYS A 253 -20.63 9.22 -5.20
N ASN A 254 -19.78 9.72 -4.30
CA ASN A 254 -19.73 11.14 -3.94
C ASN A 254 -18.80 11.98 -4.83
N HIS A 255 -18.15 11.36 -5.82
CA HIS A 255 -17.12 12.01 -6.64
C HIS A 255 -17.38 11.86 -8.14
N PHE A 256 -17.85 10.69 -8.57
CA PHE A 256 -18.17 10.44 -9.96
C PHE A 256 -19.49 11.11 -10.33
N THR A 257 -19.48 11.89 -11.41
CA THR A 257 -20.72 12.24 -12.09
C THR A 257 -21.29 11.00 -12.79
N VAL A 258 -22.58 11.04 -13.14
CA VAL A 258 -23.23 9.95 -13.91
C VAL A 258 -22.47 9.67 -15.21
N ALA A 259 -22.14 10.71 -15.97
CA ALA A 259 -21.40 10.59 -17.23
C ALA A 259 -19.99 9.99 -17.04
N GLN A 260 -19.26 10.41 -16.00
CA GLN A 260 -17.96 9.81 -15.68
C GLN A 260 -18.08 8.34 -15.29
N ASN A 261 -19.14 7.98 -14.56
CA ASN A 261 -19.39 6.60 -14.16
C ASN A 261 -19.70 5.70 -15.36
N GLU A 262 -20.58 6.14 -16.27
CA GLU A 262 -20.93 5.40 -17.48
C GLU A 262 -19.69 5.18 -18.36
N MET A 263 -18.91 6.24 -18.60
CA MET A 263 -17.65 6.14 -19.36
C MET A 263 -16.65 5.20 -18.69
N PHE A 264 -16.53 5.25 -17.36
CA PHE A 264 -15.66 4.37 -16.60
C PHE A 264 -16.10 2.91 -16.70
N ASP A 265 -17.40 2.63 -16.59
CA ASP A 265 -17.94 1.27 -16.63
C ASP A 265 -17.75 0.62 -18.01
N GLU A 266 -17.85 1.39 -19.09
CA GLU A 266 -17.53 0.93 -20.44
C GLU A 266 -16.03 0.57 -20.60
N ASP A 267 -15.13 1.48 -20.18
CA ASP A 267 -13.67 1.23 -20.19
C ASP A 267 -13.30 0.01 -19.33
N TYR A 268 -13.85 -0.06 -18.12
CA TYR A 268 -13.61 -1.15 -17.17
C TYR A 268 -14.04 -2.49 -17.76
N LYS A 269 -15.23 -2.56 -18.37
CA LYS A 269 -15.73 -3.79 -18.99
C LYS A 269 -14.77 -4.28 -20.07
N MET A 270 -14.30 -3.39 -20.94
CA MET A 270 -13.34 -3.75 -21.99
C MET A 270 -12.02 -4.26 -21.41
N LYS A 271 -11.44 -3.55 -20.43
CA LYS A 271 -10.12 -3.88 -19.87
C LYS A 271 -10.11 -5.10 -18.92
N MET A 272 -11.27 -5.46 -18.38
CA MET A 272 -11.41 -6.59 -17.44
C MET A 272 -12.09 -7.82 -18.05
N THR A 273 -12.36 -7.83 -19.37
CA THR A 273 -13.14 -8.90 -20.03
C THR A 273 -12.57 -10.30 -19.81
N ASP A 274 -11.24 -10.47 -19.88
CA ASP A 274 -10.59 -11.79 -19.77
C ASP A 274 -10.23 -12.19 -18.33
N SER A 275 -10.68 -11.42 -17.34
CA SER A 275 -10.35 -11.65 -15.94
C SER A 275 -11.48 -12.35 -15.21
N THR A 276 -11.16 -13.41 -14.46
CA THR A 276 -12.09 -14.00 -13.49
C THR A 276 -12.16 -13.18 -12.20
N LEU A 277 -11.41 -12.08 -12.11
CA LEU A 277 -11.33 -11.22 -10.94
C LEU A 277 -12.58 -10.35 -10.85
N GLN A 278 -13.29 -10.44 -9.73
CA GLN A 278 -14.50 -9.66 -9.48
C GLN A 278 -14.30 -8.74 -8.29
N PHE A 279 -14.81 -7.51 -8.40
CA PHE A 279 -14.71 -6.48 -7.38
C PHE A 279 -16.11 -6.01 -6.99
N ARG A 280 -16.29 -5.69 -5.72
CA ARG A 280 -17.51 -5.08 -5.19
C ARG A 280 -17.31 -3.57 -5.09
N THR A 281 -18.28 -2.79 -5.54
CA THR A 281 -18.22 -1.32 -5.46
C THR A 281 -19.04 -0.74 -4.30
N GLU A 282 -19.65 -1.63 -3.52
CA GLU A 282 -20.49 -1.36 -2.36
C GLU A 282 -20.53 -2.61 -1.46
N ILE A 283 -20.88 -2.41 -0.19
CA ILE A 283 -21.08 -3.42 0.86
C ILE A 283 -22.40 -3.09 1.54
#